data_AF-A0A6I1KJS1-F1
#
_entry.id   AF-A0A6I1KJS1-F1
#
_cell.length_a   1.000
_cell.length_b   1.000
_cell.length_c   1.000
_cell.angle_alpha   90.00
_cell.angle_beta   90.00
_cell.angle_gamma   90.00
#
_symmetry.space_group_name_H-M   'P 1'
#
loop_
_entity.id
_entity.type
_entity.pdbx_description
1 polymer ?
#
loop_
_entity_poly.entity_id
_entity_poly.type
_entity_poly.pdbx_seq_one_letter_code
_entity_poly.pdbx_strand_id
1 'polypeptide(L)'
;MSEFIDVPKDMEVQDLIVEKLLQRTGAEIEVRIVKRPRQYEAALFMNKKYLPGPPLPRPIETPSGETTHWMGVRPKIGLTAEEVDKILYEVNGINALYRITMKDTWGQEPDY
;
A
#
# COMPACT_ATOMS: atom_id res chain seq x y z
N MET A 1 -8.15 -4.64 20.37
CA MET A 1 -7.27 -4.53 19.19
C MET A 1 -8.17 -4.26 18.00
N SER A 2 -8.00 -3.15 17.30
CA SER A 2 -8.86 -2.82 16.16
C SER A 2 -8.62 -3.86 15.05
N GLU A 3 -9.56 -4.78 14.83
CA GLU A 3 -9.47 -5.77 13.76
C GLU A 3 -9.67 -5.07 12.41
N PHE A 4 -8.68 -5.21 11.52
CA PHE A 4 -8.82 -4.79 10.13
C PHE A 4 -9.82 -5.71 9.42
N ILE A 5 -10.58 -5.15 8.48
CA ILE A 5 -11.67 -5.84 7.79
C ILE A 5 -11.17 -6.32 6.42
N ASP A 6 -11.62 -7.51 5.99
CA ASP A 6 -11.32 -8.12 4.69
C ASP A 6 -9.82 -8.37 4.42
N VAL A 7 -9.02 -8.53 5.47
CA VAL A 7 -7.60 -8.88 5.35
C VAL A 7 -7.45 -10.34 4.89
N PRO A 8 -6.68 -10.62 3.83
CA PRO A 8 -6.37 -11.99 3.44
C PRO A 8 -5.73 -12.80 4.56
N LYS A 9 -6.05 -14.10 4.67
CA LYS A 9 -5.54 -14.97 5.76
C LYS A 9 -4.02 -15.11 5.79
N ASP A 10 -3.36 -14.91 4.66
CA ASP A 10 -1.92 -14.99 4.48
C ASP A 10 -1.23 -13.61 4.64
N MET A 11 -1.97 -12.58 5.03
CA MET A 11 -1.48 -11.23 5.24
C MET A 11 -1.49 -10.89 6.73
N GLU A 12 -0.32 -10.59 7.27
CA GLU A 12 -0.17 -10.06 8.63
C GLU A 12 0.04 -8.54 8.56
N VAL A 13 -0.81 -7.78 9.24
CA VAL A 13 -0.73 -6.31 9.25
C VAL A 13 0.23 -5.84 10.33
N GLN A 14 1.17 -4.97 9.96
CA GLN A 14 2.24 -4.47 10.82
C GLN A 14 2.20 -2.93 10.92
N ASP A 15 3.35 -2.28 10.78
CA ASP A 15 3.55 -0.87 11.10
C ASP A 15 2.78 0.08 10.18
N LEU A 16 2.34 1.20 10.76
CA LEU A 16 1.74 2.31 10.03
C LEU A 16 2.82 3.16 9.38
N ILE A 17 2.73 3.37 8.06
CA ILE A 17 3.66 4.22 7.31
C ILE A 17 3.05 5.61 7.06
N VAL A 18 1.83 5.65 6.52
CA VAL A 18 1.12 6.89 6.17
C VAL A 18 -0.30 6.81 6.73
N GLU A 19 -0.76 7.90 7.32
CA GLU A 19 -2.14 8.08 7.77
C GLU A 19 -2.63 9.44 7.30
N LYS A 20 -3.83 9.48 6.70
CA LYS A 20 -4.47 10.74 6.31
C LYS A 20 -5.98 10.67 6.28
N LEU A 21 -6.60 11.83 6.48
CA LEU A 21 -8.04 12.00 6.37
C LEU A 21 -8.40 12.62 5.02
N LEU A 22 -9.24 11.93 4.23
CA LEU A 22 -9.75 12.46 2.97
C LEU A 22 -10.82 13.51 3.24
N GLN A 23 -10.48 14.78 3.07
CA GLN A 23 -11.38 15.91 3.35
C GLN A 23 -12.76 15.83 2.67
N ARG A 24 -12.84 15.25 1.45
CA ARG A 24 -14.10 15.14 0.70
C ARG A 24 -15.06 14.08 1.23
N THR A 25 -14.56 12.98 1.76
CA THR A 25 -15.38 11.84 2.20
C THR A 25 -15.37 11.63 3.71
N GLY A 26 -14.45 12.27 4.43
CA GLY A 26 -14.17 11.99 5.83
C GLY A 26 -13.55 10.61 6.07
N ALA A 27 -13.12 9.92 5.01
CA ALA A 27 -12.55 8.59 5.13
C ALA A 27 -11.08 8.66 5.59
N GLU A 28 -10.75 7.83 6.57
CA GLU A 28 -9.39 7.64 7.06
C GLU A 28 -8.67 6.64 6.14
N ILE A 29 -7.50 7.04 5.66
CA ILE A 29 -6.61 6.22 4.86
C ILE A 29 -5.39 5.88 5.69
N GLU A 30 -5.06 4.60 5.72
CA GLU A 30 -3.83 4.10 6.29
C GLU A 30 -3.07 3.30 5.23
N VAL A 31 -1.78 3.59 5.07
CA VAL A 31 -0.85 2.70 4.37
C VAL A 31 0.01 2.03 5.42
N ARG A 32 -0.02 0.71 5.48
CA ARG A 32 0.73 -0.09 6.46
C ARG A 32 1.67 -1.05 5.78
N ILE A 33 2.76 -1.39 6.47
CA ILE A 33 3.57 -2.56 6.16
C ILE A 33 2.70 -3.79 6.43
N VAL A 34 2.71 -4.72 5.48
CA VAL A 34 2.12 -6.04 5.67
C VAL A 34 3.13 -7.11 5.32
N LYS A 35 3.08 -8.22 6.06
CA LYS A 35 3.88 -9.40 5.78
C LYS A 35 3.03 -10.42 5.01
N ARG A 36 3.46 -10.72 3.79
CA ARG A 36 3.03 -11.88 2.99
C ARG A 36 4.02 -13.03 3.19
N PRO A 37 3.69 -14.29 2.80
CA PRO A 37 4.54 -15.45 3.08
C PRO A 37 6.01 -15.29 2.64
N ARG A 38 6.27 -14.53 1.57
CA ARG A 38 7.62 -14.38 1.00
C ARG A 38 8.20 -12.97 1.06
N GLN A 39 7.39 -11.94 1.35
CA GLN A 39 7.85 -10.55 1.28
C GLN A 39 7.05 -9.59 2.14
N TYR A 40 7.61 -8.41 2.36
CA TYR A 40 6.90 -7.28 2.94
C TYR A 40 6.39 -6.38 1.83
N GLU A 41 5.18 -5.85 2.01
CA GLU A 41 4.49 -5.02 1.03
C GLU A 41 3.84 -3.82 1.72
N ALA A 42 3.48 -2.80 0.96
CA ALA A 42 2.55 -1.79 1.39
C ALA A 42 1.11 -2.25 1.11
N ALA A 43 0.23 -2.15 2.10
CA ALA A 43 -1.20 -2.33 1.93
C ALA A 43 -1.98 -1.07 2.30
N LEU A 44 -3.04 -0.82 1.55
CA LEU A 44 -3.93 0.31 1.75
C LEU A 44 -5.15 -0.13 2.55
N PHE A 45 -5.52 0.67 3.54
CA PHE A 45 -6.75 0.52 4.31
C PHE A 45 -7.55 1.81 4.25
N MET A 46 -8.85 1.68 4.11
CA MET A 46 -9.79 2.79 4.19
C MET A 46 -10.81 2.50 5.29
N ASN A 47 -10.87 3.33 6.32
CA ASN A 47 -11.69 3.10 7.51
C ASN A 47 -11.48 1.67 8.06
N LYS A 48 -10.21 1.25 8.20
CA LYS A 48 -9.77 -0.10 8.63
C LYS A 48 -10.12 -1.25 7.68
N LYS A 49 -10.77 -0.99 6.54
CA LYS A 49 -11.06 -1.98 5.51
C LYS A 49 -9.89 -2.11 4.55
N TYR A 50 -9.39 -3.32 4.36
CA TYR A 50 -8.36 -3.62 3.36
C TYR A 50 -8.86 -3.28 1.95
N LEU A 51 -8.04 -2.55 1.20
CA LEU A 51 -8.25 -2.27 -0.21
C LEU A 51 -7.18 -3.00 -1.02
N PRO A 52 -7.57 -3.98 -1.87
CA PRO A 52 -6.63 -4.63 -2.79
C PRO A 52 -5.91 -3.60 -3.66
N GLY A 53 -4.64 -3.81 -3.92
CA GLY A 53 -3.80 -2.86 -4.63
C GLY A 53 -2.40 -3.38 -4.88
N PRO A 54 -1.59 -2.62 -5.65
CA PRO A 54 -0.20 -2.95 -5.88
C PRO A 54 0.59 -2.98 -4.56
N PRO A 55 1.64 -3.81 -4.46
CA PRO A 55 2.41 -3.97 -3.23
C PRO A 55 3.34 -2.78 -2.95
N LEU A 56 3.48 -1.85 -3.91
CA LEU A 56 4.11 -0.54 -3.79
C LEU A 56 3.28 0.51 -4.55
N PRO A 57 3.40 1.81 -4.22
CA PRO A 57 2.78 2.89 -4.99
C PRO A 57 3.14 2.84 -6.48
N ARG A 58 2.17 3.12 -7.35
CA ARG A 58 2.36 3.16 -8.80
C ARG A 58 2.24 4.58 -9.32
N PRO A 59 3.06 5.02 -10.29
CA PRO A 59 2.94 6.35 -10.86
C PRO A 59 1.58 6.54 -11.55
N ILE A 60 1.09 7.78 -11.55
CA ILE A 60 -0.06 8.20 -12.36
C ILE A 60 0.47 8.75 -13.68
N GLU A 61 -0.15 8.40 -14.81
CA GLU A 61 0.26 8.87 -16.15
C GLU A 61 0.25 10.39 -16.29
N THR A 62 -0.73 11.04 -15.66
CA THR A 62 -0.84 12.50 -15.62
C THR A 62 -1.01 12.94 -14.17
N PRO A 63 0.11 13.30 -13.48
CA PRO A 63 0.07 13.84 -12.14
C PRO A 63 -0.88 15.04 -12.05
N SER A 64 -1.62 15.15 -10.94
CA SER A 64 -2.58 16.24 -10.73
C SER A 64 -2.35 16.86 -9.36
N GLY A 65 -2.08 18.17 -9.35
CA GLY A 65 -1.67 18.87 -8.14
C GLY A 65 -0.42 18.22 -7.53
N GLU A 66 -0.50 17.87 -6.25
CA GLU A 66 0.58 17.22 -5.51
C GLU A 66 0.58 15.69 -5.66
N THR A 67 -0.43 15.12 -6.31
CA THR A 67 -0.58 13.67 -6.45
C THR A 67 0.23 13.16 -7.62
N THR A 68 1.22 12.31 -7.33
CA THR A 68 2.15 11.74 -8.33
C THR A 68 1.95 10.24 -8.51
N HIS A 69 1.51 9.54 -7.47
CA HIS A 69 1.31 8.10 -7.47
C HIS A 69 -0.07 7.72 -6.93
N TRP A 70 -0.43 6.45 -7.09
CA TRP A 70 -1.64 5.89 -6.55
C TRP A 70 -1.41 4.52 -5.90
N MET A 71 -2.31 4.18 -4.99
CA MET A 71 -2.50 2.83 -4.43
C MET A 71 -3.99 2.47 -4.40
N GLY A 72 -4.29 1.16 -4.32
CA GLY A 72 -5.65 0.63 -4.29
C GLY A 72 -6.33 0.50 -5.65
N VAL A 73 -7.14 -0.55 -5.86
CA VAL A 73 -7.86 -0.81 -7.12
C VAL A 73 -8.99 0.19 -7.31
N ARG A 74 -9.96 0.19 -6.39
CA ARG A 74 -11.14 1.07 -6.38
C ARG A 74 -11.64 1.23 -4.94
N PRO A 75 -11.64 2.46 -4.38
CA PRO A 75 -11.13 3.69 -4.99
C PRO A 75 -9.59 3.67 -5.13
N LYS A 76 -9.08 4.32 -6.18
CA LYS A 76 -7.65 4.65 -6.27
C LYS A 76 -7.38 5.83 -5.35
N ILE A 77 -6.38 5.71 -4.49
CA ILE A 77 -5.97 6.76 -3.56
C ILE A 77 -4.69 7.39 -4.08
N GLY A 78 -4.76 8.69 -4.29
CA GLY A 78 -3.62 9.51 -4.68
C GLY A 78 -2.63 9.68 -3.53
N LEU A 79 -1.35 9.60 -3.86
CA LEU A 79 -0.23 9.82 -2.96
C LEU A 79 0.68 10.94 -3.48
N THR A 80 1.21 11.74 -2.56
CA THR A 80 2.23 12.74 -2.84
C THR A 80 3.60 12.09 -3.02
N ALA A 81 4.57 12.83 -3.58
CA ALA A 81 5.94 12.33 -3.71
C ALA A 81 6.55 11.95 -2.34
N GLU A 82 6.34 12.77 -1.31
CA GLU A 82 6.86 12.51 0.03
C GLU A 82 6.26 11.24 0.67
N GLU A 83 4.94 11.03 0.49
CA GLU A 83 4.27 9.81 0.96
C GLU A 83 4.84 8.57 0.27
N VAL A 84 5.11 8.68 -1.04
CA VAL A 84 5.67 7.59 -1.85
C VAL A 84 7.07 7.25 -1.41
N ASP A 85 7.93 8.26 -1.24
CA ASP A 85 9.31 8.07 -0.80
C ASP A 85 9.35 7.39 0.58
N LYS A 86 8.46 7.78 1.50
CA LYS A 86 8.33 7.13 2.80
C LYS A 86 7.93 5.66 2.68
N ILE A 87 6.91 5.35 1.86
CA ILE A 87 6.46 3.97 1.64
C ILE A 87 7.57 3.12 1.03
N LEU A 88 8.25 3.65 0.01
CA LEU A 88 9.36 2.95 -0.64
C LEU A 88 10.52 2.71 0.34
N TYR A 89 10.89 3.71 1.14
CA TYR A 89 11.96 3.59 2.12
C TYR A 89 11.68 2.49 3.15
N GLU A 90 10.49 2.50 3.77
CA GLU A 90 10.13 1.53 4.80
C GLU A 90 10.03 0.11 4.24
N VAL A 91 9.30 -0.07 3.13
CA VAL A 91 9.09 -1.41 2.53
C VAL A 91 10.40 -1.98 1.96
N ASN A 92 11.20 -1.18 1.28
CA ASN A 92 12.49 -1.66 0.77
C ASN A 92 13.49 -1.88 1.91
N GLY A 93 13.47 -1.03 2.95
CA GLY A 93 14.32 -1.16 4.13
C GLY A 93 14.09 -2.46 4.87
N ILE A 94 12.83 -2.81 5.17
CA ILE A 94 12.50 -4.06 5.85
C ILE A 94 12.81 -5.28 4.99
N ASN A 95 12.49 -5.25 3.69
CA ASN A 95 12.85 -6.36 2.79
C ASN A 95 14.37 -6.54 2.70
N ALA A 96 15.15 -5.45 2.62
CA ALA A 96 16.60 -5.50 2.61
C ALA A 96 17.17 -6.06 3.92
N LEU A 97 16.64 -5.65 5.07
CA LEU A 97 17.03 -6.15 6.38
C LEU A 97 16.89 -7.69 6.48
N TYR A 98 15.79 -8.22 5.96
CA TYR A 98 15.52 -9.67 5.94
C TYR A 98 16.08 -10.39 4.71
N ARG A 99 16.86 -9.71 3.86
CA ARG A 99 17.43 -10.25 2.59
C ARG A 99 16.38 -10.84 1.66
N ILE A 100 15.21 -10.22 1.62
CA ILE A 100 14.11 -10.60 0.75
C ILE A 100 14.18 -9.81 -0.54
N THR A 101 14.14 -10.50 -1.67
CA THR A 101 13.90 -9.88 -2.98
C THR A 101 12.40 -9.80 -3.24
N MET A 102 11.88 -8.58 -3.25
CA MET A 102 10.47 -8.33 -3.54
C MET A 102 10.13 -8.71 -4.99
N LYS A 103 8.99 -9.35 -5.17
CA LYS A 103 8.39 -9.72 -6.45
C LYS A 103 7.07 -8.98 -6.60
N ASP A 104 7.06 -8.04 -7.54
CA ASP A 104 5.88 -7.29 -7.91
C ASP A 104 5.11 -8.06 -9.00
N THR A 105 4.11 -8.81 -8.58
CA THR A 105 3.23 -9.61 -9.48
C THR A 105 1.91 -8.90 -9.77
N TRP A 106 1.77 -7.64 -9.32
CA TRP A 106 0.51 -6.94 -9.43
C TRP A 106 0.17 -6.61 -10.89
N GLY A 107 -1.02 -7.05 -11.33
CA GLY A 107 -1.50 -6.83 -12.69
C GLY A 107 -0.81 -7.70 -13.76
N GLN A 108 0.02 -8.68 -13.36
CA GLN A 108 0.45 -9.73 -14.27
C GLN A 108 -0.65 -10.78 -14.36
N GLU A 109 -1.21 -11.00 -15.55
CA GLU A 109 -2.01 -12.19 -15.81
C GLU A 109 -1.11 -13.42 -15.66
N PRO A 110 -1.58 -14.52 -15.04
CA PRO A 110 -0.85 -15.77 -15.09
C PRO A 110 -0.72 -16.18 -16.55
N ASP A 111 0.50 -16.42 -17.03
CA ASP A 111 0.72 -17.11 -18.31
C ASP A 111 0.04 -18.48 -18.22
N TYR A 112 -1.11 -18.63 -18.89
CA TYR A 112 -1.82 -19.90 -19.08
C TYR A 112 -1.54 -20.46 -20.47
#